data_AF-A0A966Y7Z8-F1
#
_entry.id   AF-A0A966Y7Z8-F1
#
_cell.length_a   1.000
_cell.length_b   1.000
_cell.length_c   1.000
_cell.angle_alpha   90.00
_cell.angle_beta   90.00
_cell.angle_gamma   90.00
#
_symmetry.space_group_name_H-M   'P 1'
#
loop_
_entity.id
_entity.type
_entity.pdbx_description
1 polymer ?
#
loop_
_entity_poly.entity_id
_entity_poly.type
_entity_poly.pdbx_seq_one_letter_code
_entity_poly.pdbx_strand_id
1 'polypeptide(L)'
;MTPTLTTPPLMSRGRYIPWLFVAGFAIVVAVNGIMITFAVGSFSGLYTPKPRERGLHYNTVVAEQKARDALGWRIDTSWRAETCRLEVAVSDANGQPLAGARVAAELIRPVEKRAPVGVTLTPVDAGKFAGYVQLPVRGNWDLDLVVEHQGERFAQTRRLFLK
;
A
#
# COMPACT_ATOMS: atom_id res chain seq x y z
N MET A 1 72.84 -30.15 15.89
CA MET A 1 71.97 -29.08 16.41
C MET A 1 70.71 -29.07 15.55
N THR A 2 69.57 -29.52 16.09
CA THR A 2 68.30 -29.62 15.36
C THR A 2 67.46 -28.40 15.73
N PRO A 3 67.03 -27.54 14.78
CA PRO A 3 66.22 -26.38 15.13
C PRO A 3 64.78 -26.80 15.46
N THR A 4 64.34 -26.52 16.67
CA THR A 4 62.93 -26.63 17.07
C THR A 4 62.14 -25.48 16.44
N LEU A 5 61.24 -25.80 15.51
CA LEU A 5 60.35 -24.80 14.91
C LEU A 5 59.18 -24.53 15.88
N THR A 6 59.21 -23.37 16.54
CA THR A 6 58.07 -22.87 17.33
C THR A 6 56.95 -22.46 16.38
N THR A 7 55.86 -23.21 16.36
CA THR A 7 54.65 -22.86 15.59
C THR A 7 53.95 -21.67 16.26
N PRO A 8 53.70 -20.55 15.56
CA PRO A 8 52.99 -19.41 16.15
C PRO A 8 51.51 -19.75 16.41
N PRO A 9 50.90 -19.21 17.48
CA PRO A 9 49.50 -19.49 17.79
C PRO A 9 48.61 -18.92 16.68
N LEU A 10 47.71 -19.75 16.15
CA LEU A 10 46.67 -19.32 15.22
C LEU A 10 45.77 -18.30 15.93
N MET A 11 46.02 -17.01 15.68
CA MET A 11 45.20 -15.90 16.13
C MET A 11 43.72 -16.23 15.84
N SER A 12 42.83 -16.09 16.82
CA SER A 12 41.45 -16.59 16.77
C SER A 12 40.62 -15.91 15.66
N ARG A 13 40.78 -16.36 14.41
CA ARG A 13 40.04 -15.87 13.24
C ARG A 13 38.59 -16.39 13.18
N GLY A 14 38.15 -17.15 14.19
CA GLY A 14 36.81 -17.77 14.20
C GLY A 14 35.68 -16.88 14.69
N ARG A 15 35.94 -15.79 15.44
CA ARG A 15 34.89 -15.09 16.19
C ARG A 15 34.08 -14.08 15.36
N TYR A 16 34.60 -13.63 14.22
CA TYR A 16 33.90 -12.74 13.29
C TYR A 16 33.11 -13.47 12.20
N ILE A 17 33.40 -14.76 11.97
CA ILE A 17 32.73 -15.56 10.94
C ILE A 17 31.20 -15.61 11.18
N PRO A 18 30.69 -15.85 12.40
CA PRO A 18 29.24 -15.83 12.66
C PRO A 18 28.63 -14.44 12.43
N TRP A 19 29.36 -13.38 12.77
CA TRP A 19 28.90 -12.00 12.58
C TRP A 19 28.76 -11.63 11.10
N LEU A 20 29.58 -12.21 10.21
CA LEU A 20 29.44 -12.02 8.78
C LEU A 20 28.13 -12.62 8.24
N PHE A 21 27.74 -13.79 8.73
CA PHE A 21 26.45 -14.40 8.39
C PHE A 21 25.27 -13.57 8.92
N VAL A 22 25.35 -13.08 10.16
CA VAL A 22 24.32 -12.19 10.74
C VAL A 22 24.19 -10.90 9.93
N ALA A 23 25.31 -10.28 9.53
CA ALA A 23 25.30 -9.08 8.70
C ALA A 23 24.67 -9.35 7.33
N GLY A 24 25.01 -10.47 6.68
CA GLY A 24 24.40 -10.88 5.42
C GLY A 24 22.89 -11.09 5.55
N PHE A 25 22.45 -11.78 6.61
CA PHE A 25 21.04 -12.02 6.88
C PHE A 25 20.29 -10.72 7.18
N ALA A 26 20.90 -9.79 7.93
CA ALA A 26 20.33 -8.48 8.20
C ALA A 26 20.12 -7.66 6.92
N ILE A 27 21.06 -7.72 5.96
CA ILE A 27 20.90 -7.08 4.65
C ILE A 27 19.72 -7.70 3.89
N VAL A 28 19.62 -9.03 3.84
CA VAL A 28 18.51 -9.72 3.16
C VAL A 28 17.17 -9.34 3.80
N VAL A 29 17.08 -9.31 5.13
CA VAL A 29 15.87 -8.89 5.85
C VAL A 29 15.54 -7.42 5.59
N ALA A 30 16.54 -6.53 5.56
CA ALA A 30 16.33 -5.11 5.25
C ALA A 30 15.84 -4.92 3.81
N VAL A 31 16.48 -5.57 2.83
CA VAL A 31 16.07 -5.52 1.42
C VAL A 31 14.68 -6.11 1.24
N ASN A 32 14.40 -7.27 1.83
CA ASN A 32 13.07 -7.88 1.77
C ASN A 32 12.02 -7.00 2.45
N GLY A 33 12.35 -6.38 3.58
CA GLY A 33 11.48 -5.41 4.26
C GLY A 33 11.18 -4.19 3.38
N ILE A 34 12.20 -3.63 2.74
CA ILE A 34 12.08 -2.52 1.77
C ILE A 34 11.23 -2.96 0.58
N MET A 35 11.45 -4.16 0.04
CA MET A 35 10.65 -4.70 -1.06
C MET A 35 9.20 -4.93 -0.64
N ILE A 36 8.94 -5.41 0.57
CA ILE A 36 7.59 -5.60 1.12
C ILE A 36 6.90 -4.24 1.32
N THR A 37 7.60 -3.23 1.84
CA THR A 37 7.01 -1.89 2.00
C THR A 37 6.69 -1.26 0.64
N PHE A 38 7.56 -1.44 -0.36
CA PHE A 38 7.26 -1.01 -1.73
C PHE A 38 6.15 -1.85 -2.38
N ALA A 39 6.11 -3.17 -2.20
CA ALA A 39 5.13 -4.06 -2.81
C ALA A 39 3.73 -3.85 -2.22
N VAL A 40 3.62 -3.70 -0.90
CA VAL A 40 2.35 -3.37 -0.24
C VAL A 40 1.87 -1.96 -0.62
N GLY A 41 2.79 -1.04 -0.92
CA GLY A 41 2.44 0.31 -1.41
C GLY A 41 2.14 0.41 -2.91
N SER A 42 2.65 -0.52 -3.74
CA SER A 42 2.54 -0.46 -5.22
C SER A 42 1.59 -1.49 -5.83
N PHE A 43 1.28 -2.56 -5.10
CA PHE A 43 0.44 -3.65 -5.60
C PHE A 43 -0.95 -3.60 -4.95
N SER A 44 -1.80 -2.68 -5.41
CA SER A 44 -3.19 -2.59 -4.95
C SER A 44 -4.10 -3.68 -5.54
N GLY A 45 -3.65 -4.37 -6.61
CA GLY A 45 -4.50 -5.29 -7.36
C GLY A 45 -5.77 -4.64 -7.92
N LEU A 46 -5.83 -3.30 -8.02
CA LEU A 46 -7.03 -2.55 -8.43
C LEU A 46 -7.23 -2.51 -9.93
N TYR A 47 -6.21 -2.86 -10.71
CA TYR A 47 -6.34 -2.97 -12.15
C TYR A 47 -6.81 -4.36 -12.55
N THR A 48 -8.11 -4.64 -12.36
CA THR A 48 -8.80 -5.45 -13.35
C THR A 48 -9.12 -4.51 -14.51
N PRO A 49 -8.53 -4.68 -15.71
CA PRO A 49 -8.98 -3.93 -16.87
C PRO A 49 -10.46 -4.24 -17.04
N LYS A 50 -11.37 -3.32 -16.71
CA LYS A 50 -12.79 -3.49 -17.05
C LYS A 50 -12.87 -3.39 -18.57
N PRO A 51 -13.07 -4.49 -19.31
CA PRO A 51 -13.46 -4.36 -20.69
C PRO A 51 -14.86 -3.76 -20.64
N ARG A 52 -15.11 -2.72 -21.43
CA ARG A 52 -16.46 -2.23 -21.65
C ARG A 52 -17.23 -3.30 -22.43
N GLU A 53 -17.78 -4.27 -21.71
CA GLU A 53 -18.80 -5.15 -22.25
C GLU A 53 -20.12 -4.78 -21.58
N ARG A 54 -20.73 -3.76 -22.18
CA ARG A 54 -22.18 -3.57 -22.08
C ARG A 54 -22.80 -4.72 -22.88
N GLY A 55 -23.42 -5.66 -22.18
CA GLY A 55 -24.24 -6.68 -22.80
C GLY A 55 -24.66 -7.77 -21.81
N LEU A 56 -25.91 -7.70 -21.34
CA LEU A 56 -26.70 -8.82 -20.81
C LEU A 56 -26.50 -9.39 -19.39
N HIS A 57 -25.78 -8.77 -18.45
CA HIS A 57 -25.85 -9.18 -17.03
C HIS A 57 -25.92 -8.00 -16.04
N TYR A 58 -26.97 -7.19 -16.14
CA TYR A 58 -27.20 -6.07 -15.21
C TYR A 58 -27.56 -6.54 -13.78
N ASN A 59 -28.20 -7.70 -13.63
CA ASN A 59 -28.72 -8.14 -12.32
C ASN A 59 -27.65 -8.68 -11.36
N THR A 60 -26.54 -9.25 -11.85
CA THR A 60 -25.49 -9.82 -10.99
C THR A 60 -24.56 -8.75 -10.40
N VAL A 61 -24.23 -7.73 -11.19
CA VAL A 61 -23.44 -6.57 -10.72
C VAL A 61 -24.20 -5.80 -9.63
N VAL A 62 -25.54 -5.70 -9.73
CA VAL A 62 -26.38 -5.03 -8.73
C VAL A 62 -26.44 -5.82 -7.40
N ALA A 63 -26.41 -7.16 -7.44
CA ALA A 63 -26.40 -7.97 -6.23
C ALA A 63 -25.07 -7.85 -5.45
N GLU A 64 -23.93 -7.87 -6.16
CA GLU A 64 -22.63 -7.61 -5.55
C GLU A 64 -22.47 -6.17 -5.06
N GLN A 65 -23.09 -5.19 -5.72
CA GLN A 65 -23.13 -3.81 -5.23
C GLN A 65 -23.96 -3.69 -3.95
N LYS A 66 -25.11 -4.37 -3.86
CA LYS A 66 -25.96 -4.36 -2.65
C LYS A 66 -25.29 -5.00 -1.43
N ALA A 67 -24.50 -6.06 -1.62
CA ALA A 67 -23.72 -6.65 -0.53
C ALA A 67 -22.65 -5.67 0.01
N ARG A 68 -22.08 -4.83 -0.87
CA ARG A 68 -21.09 -3.80 -0.50
C ARG A 68 -21.75 -2.62 0.23
N ASP A 69 -22.95 -2.22 -0.17
CA ASP A 69 -23.72 -1.18 0.53
C ASP A 69 -24.18 -1.63 1.93
N ALA A 70 -24.32 -2.93 2.17
CA ALA A 70 -24.74 -3.48 3.45
C ALA A 70 -23.67 -3.38 4.57
N LEU A 71 -22.39 -3.20 4.22
CA LEU A 71 -21.32 -2.98 5.20
C LEU A 71 -21.43 -1.61 5.90
N GLY A 72 -22.06 -0.63 5.23
CA GLY A 72 -22.29 0.72 5.74
C GLY A 72 -21.02 1.52 6.06
N TRP A 73 -19.84 1.08 5.57
CA TRP A 73 -18.59 1.79 5.80
C TRP A 73 -18.62 3.16 5.10
N ARG A 74 -18.14 4.19 5.81
CA ARG A 74 -17.99 5.54 5.29
C ARG A 74 -16.52 5.87 5.11
N ILE A 75 -16.21 6.41 3.94
CA ILE A 75 -14.86 6.83 3.57
C ILE A 75 -14.86 8.34 3.34
N ASP A 76 -14.11 9.06 4.16
CA ASP A 76 -13.87 10.48 4.04
C ASP A 76 -12.46 10.73 3.54
N THR A 77 -12.33 11.60 2.54
CA THR A 77 -11.05 11.90 1.89
C THR A 77 -10.80 13.40 1.91
N SER A 78 -9.62 13.83 2.31
CA SER A 78 -9.19 15.22 2.29
C SER A 78 -7.84 15.36 1.60
N TRP A 79 -7.71 16.38 0.76
CA TRP A 79 -6.48 16.70 0.04
C TRP A 79 -5.93 18.05 0.49
N ARG A 80 -4.66 18.09 0.90
CA ARG A 80 -3.93 19.32 1.23
C ARG A 80 -2.87 19.59 0.17
N ALA A 81 -3.16 20.53 -0.72
CA ALA A 81 -2.30 20.85 -1.86
C ALA A 81 -0.94 21.42 -1.45
N GLU A 82 -0.87 22.15 -0.33
CA GLU A 82 0.34 22.81 0.17
C GLU A 82 1.41 21.81 0.60
N THR A 83 0.98 20.63 1.06
CA THR A 83 1.84 19.57 1.58
C THR A 83 1.80 18.31 0.71
N CYS A 84 1.08 18.34 -0.41
CA CYS A 84 0.81 17.19 -1.26
C CYS A 84 0.32 15.95 -0.47
N ARG A 85 -0.50 16.19 0.56
CA ARG A 85 -0.92 15.16 1.52
C ARG A 85 -2.37 14.75 1.28
N LEU A 86 -2.58 13.46 1.04
CA LEU A 86 -3.89 12.81 0.99
C LEU A 86 -4.17 12.19 2.36
N GLU A 87 -5.31 12.53 2.95
CA GLU A 87 -5.82 11.95 4.18
C GLU A 87 -7.09 11.16 3.87
N VAL A 88 -7.19 9.94 4.39
CA VAL A 88 -8.33 9.04 4.22
C VAL A 88 -8.75 8.55 5.60
N ALA A 89 -10.01 8.78 5.97
CA ALA A 89 -10.62 8.25 7.16
C ALA A 89 -11.69 7.23 6.77
N VAL A 90 -11.65 6.07 7.43
CA VAL A 90 -12.57 4.95 7.20
C VAL A 90 -13.26 4.65 8.52
N SER A 91 -14.60 4.63 8.47
CA SER A 91 -15.45 4.34 9.62
C SER A 91 -16.53 3.33 9.25
N ASP A 92 -17.08 2.64 10.24
CA ASP A 92 -18.21 1.73 10.06
C ASP A 92 -19.55 2.47 9.93
N ALA A 93 -20.65 1.72 9.80
CA ALA A 93 -22.01 2.26 9.75
C ALA A 93 -22.36 3.12 10.98
N ASN A 94 -21.81 2.78 12.15
CA ASN A 94 -22.01 3.46 13.43
C ASN A 94 -21.08 4.67 13.63
N GLY A 95 -20.18 4.95 12.67
CA GLY A 95 -19.20 6.03 12.77
C GLY A 95 -17.96 5.68 13.60
N GLN A 96 -17.78 4.41 13.98
CA GLN A 96 -16.57 3.96 14.66
C GLN A 96 -15.42 3.82 13.67
N PRO A 97 -14.20 4.30 14.00
CA PRO A 97 -13.05 4.16 13.14
C PRO A 97 -12.70 2.69 12.91
N LEU A 98 -12.46 2.32 11.65
CA LEU A 98 -12.13 0.95 11.27
C LEU A 98 -10.64 0.68 11.52
N ALA A 99 -10.29 0.37 12.77
CA ALA A 99 -8.92 0.05 13.17
C ALA A 99 -8.44 -1.26 12.52
N GLY A 100 -7.20 -1.30 12.03
CA GLY A 100 -6.63 -2.49 11.39
C GLY A 100 -7.11 -2.76 9.96
N ALA A 101 -7.93 -1.86 9.39
CA ALA A 101 -8.26 -1.90 7.96
C ALA A 101 -7.01 -1.66 7.10
N ARG A 102 -6.95 -2.32 5.95
CA ARG A 102 -5.95 -2.03 4.91
C ARG A 102 -6.61 -1.16 3.86
N VAL A 103 -5.98 -0.03 3.54
CA VAL A 103 -6.51 0.92 2.55
C VAL A 103 -5.50 1.08 1.43
N ALA A 104 -5.93 0.80 0.21
CA ALA A 104 -5.19 1.06 -1.02
C ALA A 104 -5.83 2.24 -1.76
N ALA A 105 -4.99 3.09 -2.35
CA ALA A 105 -5.42 4.29 -3.08
C ALA A 105 -4.67 4.42 -4.41
N GLU A 106 -5.42 4.68 -5.48
CA GLU A 106 -4.88 4.96 -6.81
C GLU A 106 -5.53 6.19 -7.43
N LEU A 107 -4.71 7.00 -8.09
CA LEU A 107 -5.16 8.17 -8.83
C LEU A 107 -5.14 7.88 -10.32
N ILE A 108 -6.31 7.99 -10.93
CA ILE A 108 -6.55 7.73 -12.35
C ILE A 108 -6.91 9.05 -13.01
N ARG A 109 -6.28 9.35 -14.14
CA ARG A 109 -6.65 10.53 -14.93
C ARG A 109 -7.75 10.13 -15.92
N PRO A 110 -8.98 10.64 -15.81
CA PRO A 110 -10.09 10.20 -16.66
C PRO A 110 -9.92 10.59 -18.14
N VAL A 111 -9.20 11.67 -18.40
CA VAL A 111 -9.04 12.27 -19.74
C VAL A 111 -7.84 11.73 -20.53
N GLU A 112 -6.91 11.02 -19.88
CA GLU A 112 -5.73 10.44 -20.53
C GLU A 112 -5.58 8.97 -20.15
N LYS A 113 -5.27 8.11 -21.12
CA LYS A 113 -4.88 6.71 -20.86
C LYS A 113 -3.45 6.65 -20.30
N ARG A 114 -3.23 7.28 -19.14
CA ARG A 114 -1.96 7.19 -18.40
C ARG A 114 -2.07 6.08 -17.37
N ALA A 115 -0.92 5.50 -17.02
CA ALA A 115 -0.86 4.54 -15.93
C ALA A 115 -1.40 5.18 -14.64
N PRO A 116 -2.19 4.44 -13.83
CA PRO A 116 -2.60 4.89 -12.51
C PRO A 116 -1.39 5.28 -11.66
N VAL A 117 -1.55 6.32 -10.85
CA VAL A 117 -0.55 6.73 -9.87
C VAL A 117 -0.93 6.13 -8.52
N GLY A 118 -0.18 5.13 -8.08
CA GLY A 118 -0.36 4.54 -6.75
C GLY A 118 -0.02 5.53 -5.63
N VAL A 119 -0.81 5.51 -4.55
CA VAL A 119 -0.56 6.33 -3.35
C VAL A 119 -0.33 5.41 -2.16
N THR A 120 0.88 5.49 -1.60
CA THR A 120 1.20 4.79 -0.35
C THR A 120 0.52 5.48 0.82
N LEU A 121 -0.51 4.84 1.37
CA LEU A 121 -1.19 5.29 2.57
C LEU A 121 -0.60 4.61 3.82
N THR A 122 -0.24 5.40 4.81
CA THR A 122 0.25 4.94 6.12
C THR A 122 -0.79 5.19 7.19
N PRO A 123 -1.07 4.23 8.09
CA PRO A 123 -1.96 4.46 9.22
C PRO A 123 -1.36 5.51 10.15
N VAL A 124 -2.13 6.56 10.44
CA VAL A 124 -1.74 7.64 11.36
C VAL A 124 -2.53 7.61 12.66
N ASP A 125 -3.71 6.99 12.65
CA ASP A 125 -4.61 6.83 13.79
C ASP A 125 -5.59 5.67 13.49
N ALA A 126 -6.41 5.28 14.47
CA ALA A 126 -7.46 4.28 14.26
C ALA A 126 -8.37 4.70 13.10
N GLY A 127 -8.44 3.86 12.05
CA GLY A 127 -9.23 4.13 10.85
C GLY A 127 -8.79 5.34 10.03
N LYS A 128 -7.65 5.99 10.33
CA LYS A 128 -7.14 7.13 9.56
C LYS A 128 -5.79 6.81 8.94
N PHE A 129 -5.67 7.18 7.68
CA PHE A 129 -4.52 6.93 6.85
C PHE A 129 -4.08 8.22 6.17
N ALA A 130 -2.78 8.41 6.00
CA ALA A 130 -2.22 9.52 5.26
C ALA A 130 -1.10 9.07 4.33
N GLY A 131 -1.05 9.67 3.15
CA GLY A 131 -0.01 9.46 2.16
C GLY A 131 0.37 10.75 1.47
N TYR A 132 1.59 10.79 0.94
CA TYR A 132 2.06 11.90 0.12
C TYR A 132 2.04 11.48 -1.33
N VAL A 133 1.44 12.30 -2.20
CA VAL A 133 1.43 12.05 -3.65
C VAL A 133 1.88 13.29 -4.39
N GLN A 134 2.97 13.15 -5.14
CA GLN A 134 3.38 14.19 -6.08
C GLN A 134 2.67 13.94 -7.41
N LEU A 135 1.74 14.83 -7.73
CA LEU A 135 1.01 14.75 -8.98
C LEU A 135 1.83 15.40 -10.09
N PRO A 136 1.99 14.73 -11.25
CA PRO A 136 2.73 15.31 -12.36
C PRO A 136 1.99 16.49 -13.00
N VAL A 137 0.66 16.57 -12.86
CA VAL A 137 -0.18 17.60 -13.48
C VAL A 137 -1.39 17.93 -12.59
N ARG A 138 -1.71 19.22 -12.48
CA ARG A 138 -2.92 19.74 -11.81
C ARG A 138 -4.17 19.40 -12.62
N GLY A 139 -5.31 19.16 -11.97
CA GLY A 139 -6.60 18.97 -12.65
C GLY A 139 -7.51 17.91 -12.03
N ASN A 140 -8.41 17.36 -12.86
CA ASN A 140 -9.36 16.31 -12.47
C ASN A 140 -8.65 14.96 -12.38
N TRP A 141 -8.78 14.30 -11.24
CA TRP A 141 -8.34 12.94 -11.00
C TRP A 141 -9.47 12.14 -10.35
N ASP A 142 -9.61 10.88 -10.72
CA ASP A 142 -10.47 9.93 -10.03
C ASP A 142 -9.60 9.16 -9.04
N LEU A 143 -9.94 9.23 -7.76
CA LEU A 143 -9.30 8.49 -6.67
C LEU A 143 -10.07 7.19 -6.46
N ASP A 144 -9.46 6.08 -6.83
CA ASP A 144 -9.95 4.73 -6.56
C ASP A 144 -9.41 4.28 -5.20
N LEU A 145 -10.33 3.98 -4.29
CA LEU A 145 -10.03 3.48 -2.95
C LEU A 145 -10.54 2.07 -2.79
N VAL A 146 -9.73 1.23 -2.17
CA VAL A 146 -10.17 -0.07 -1.66
C VAL A 146 -9.80 -0.22 -0.21
N VAL A 147 -10.78 -0.65 0.56
CA VAL A 147 -10.67 -0.96 1.98
C VAL A 147 -10.87 -2.45 2.14
N GLU A 148 -9.95 -3.11 2.82
CA GLU A 148 -10.09 -4.50 3.25
C GLU A 148 -10.03 -4.58 4.77
N HIS A 149 -11.02 -5.21 5.37
CA HIS A 149 -11.08 -5.40 6.82
C HIS A 149 -11.79 -6.71 7.16
N GLN A 150 -11.12 -7.57 7.93
CA GLN A 150 -11.65 -8.89 8.37
C GLN A 150 -12.16 -9.80 7.23
N GLY A 151 -11.55 -9.73 6.04
CA GLY A 151 -11.95 -10.53 4.87
C GLY A 151 -13.03 -9.88 4.01
N GLU A 152 -13.63 -8.79 4.46
CA GLU A 152 -14.55 -7.97 3.68
C GLU A 152 -13.78 -6.93 2.87
N ARG A 153 -14.18 -6.74 1.61
CA ARG A 153 -13.56 -5.78 0.68
C ARG A 153 -14.59 -4.79 0.16
N PHE A 154 -14.30 -3.51 0.35
CA PHE A 154 -15.11 -2.39 -0.14
C PHE A 154 -14.29 -1.53 -1.11
N ALA A 155 -14.91 -1.10 -2.21
CA ALA A 155 -14.25 -0.31 -3.26
C ALA A 155 -15.08 0.92 -3.60
N GLN A 156 -14.46 2.09 -3.66
CA GLN A 156 -15.12 3.35 -3.96
C GLN A 156 -14.25 4.25 -4.83
N THR A 157 -14.83 4.79 -5.90
CA THR A 157 -14.18 5.81 -6.73
C THR A 157 -14.73 7.19 -6.37
N ARG A 158 -13.85 8.16 -6.13
CA ARG A 158 -14.22 9.56 -5.87
C ARG A 158 -13.46 10.50 -6.77
N ARG A 159 -14.17 11.42 -7.42
CA ARG A 159 -13.53 12.47 -8.21
C ARG A 159 -12.93 13.55 -7.30
N LEU A 160 -11.65 13.81 -7.46
CA LEU A 160 -10.90 14.87 -6.79
C LEU A 160 -10.42 15.90 -7.81
N PHE A 161 -10.51 17.17 -7.41
CA PHE A 161 -9.89 18.25 -8.15
C PHE A 161 -8.60 18.65 -7.43
N LEU A 162 -7.47 18.31 -8.03
CA LEU A 162 -6.16 18.55 -7.47
C LEU A 162 -5.64 19.84 -8.10
N LYS A 163 -5.93 20.94 -7.41
CA LYS A 163 -5.26 22.23 -7.64
C LYS A 163 -3.86 22.17 -7.09
#